data_AF-A0A9E2GL46-F1
#
_entry.id   AF-A0A9E2GL46-F1
#
_cell.length_a   1.000
_cell.length_b   1.000
_cell.length_c   1.000
_cell.angle_alpha   90.00
_cell.angle_beta   90.00
_cell.angle_gamma   90.00
#
_symmetry.space_group_name_H-M   'P 1'
#
loop_
_entity.id
_entity.type
_entity.pdbx_description
1 polymer ?
#
loop_
_entity_poly.entity_id
_entity_poly.type
_entity_poly.pdbx_seq_one_letter_code
_entity_poly.pdbx_strand_id
1 'polypeptide(L)'
;MSRLLASGSFRAVPPPEDWRAELEHMLGTRPRRVGAWAELALYGALRCMAEAGEATLPAGDLLLLGSRHGTHAATAVALGQMTDDLPMPLAFLQTQPSQVLALLAARLNWQGHACFFAGADLAQVRAQAELLVGQGGALIGWLDDVGTEATEWLRLRPVLPTHLGKPDIGR
;
A
#
# COMPACT_ATOMS: atom_id res chain seq x y z
N MET A 1 -9.77 -17.26 -13.92
CA MET A 1 -9.28 -16.16 -13.09
C MET A 1 -9.37 -16.59 -11.64
N SER A 2 -8.27 -16.50 -10.89
CA SER A 2 -8.24 -16.81 -9.45
C SER A 2 -9.11 -15.80 -8.72
N ARG A 3 -10.10 -16.27 -7.95
CA ARG A 3 -10.94 -15.38 -7.14
C ARG A 3 -10.11 -14.93 -5.93
N LEU A 4 -10.04 -13.62 -5.71
CA LEU A 4 -9.40 -13.03 -4.53
C LEU A 4 -10.45 -12.67 -3.47
N LEU A 5 -10.14 -12.93 -2.20
CA LEU A 5 -10.93 -12.47 -1.05
C LEU A 5 -10.08 -11.59 -0.14
N ALA A 6 -10.70 -10.57 0.43
CA ALA A 6 -10.04 -9.75 1.44
C ALA A 6 -9.88 -10.56 2.74
N SER A 7 -8.65 -10.61 3.25
CA SER A 7 -8.34 -11.15 4.59
C SER A 7 -8.00 -10.05 5.60
N GLY A 8 -7.81 -8.81 5.15
CA GLY A 8 -7.68 -7.61 5.99
C GLY A 8 -8.04 -6.36 5.18
N SER A 9 -8.49 -5.31 5.86
CA SER A 9 -8.96 -4.06 5.25
C SER A 9 -8.85 -2.86 6.19
N PHE A 10 -7.96 -1.93 5.89
CA PHE A 10 -7.84 -0.72 6.69
C PHE A 10 -8.29 0.51 5.92
N ARG A 11 -9.01 1.42 6.59
CA ARG A 11 -9.44 2.71 6.03
C ARG A 11 -9.37 3.81 7.08
N ALA A 12 -8.76 4.93 6.71
CA ALA A 12 -8.62 6.11 7.55
C ALA A 12 -8.76 7.39 6.69
N VAL A 13 -9.86 8.13 6.90
CA VAL A 13 -10.20 9.37 6.17
C VAL A 13 -11.02 10.32 7.10
N PRO A 14 -10.39 11.31 7.76
CA PRO A 14 -8.95 11.43 8.00
C PRO A 14 -8.44 10.31 8.91
N PRO A 15 -7.12 10.09 8.98
CA PRO A 15 -6.53 9.30 10.05
C PRO A 15 -6.72 9.94 11.43
N PRO A 16 -6.73 9.14 12.52
CA PRO A 16 -6.78 9.65 13.90
C PRO A 16 -5.64 10.63 14.20
N GLU A 17 -5.84 11.61 15.07
CA GLU A 17 -4.82 12.66 15.34
C GLU A 17 -3.45 12.11 15.76
N ASP A 18 -3.43 10.97 16.45
CA ASP A 18 -2.25 10.29 16.99
C ASP A 18 -1.67 9.22 16.03
N TRP A 19 -2.14 9.13 14.78
CA TRP A 19 -1.72 8.09 13.83
C TRP A 19 -0.20 8.01 13.65
N ARG A 20 0.51 9.15 13.72
CA ARG A 20 1.98 9.18 13.63
C ARG A 20 2.66 8.57 14.87
N ALA A 21 2.09 8.77 16.06
CA ALA A 21 2.57 8.14 17.28
C ALA A 21 2.29 6.63 17.27
N GLU A 22 1.12 6.22 16.79
CA GLU A 22 0.82 4.81 16.55
C GLU A 22 1.80 4.20 15.53
N LEU A 23 2.12 4.91 14.44
CA LEU A 23 3.10 4.46 13.45
C LEU A 23 4.48 4.27 14.08
N GLU A 24 4.95 5.23 14.87
CA GLU A 24 6.23 5.13 15.59
C GLU A 24 6.25 3.89 16.50
N HIS A 25 5.15 3.63 17.23
CA HIS A 25 5.02 2.43 18.05
C HIS A 25 5.08 1.14 17.20
N MET A 26 4.35 1.09 16.08
CA MET A 26 4.36 -0.06 15.16
C MET A 26 5.73 -0.31 14.53
N LEU A 27 6.51 0.73 14.30
CA LEU A 27 7.85 0.64 13.72
C LEU A 27 8.96 0.45 14.76
N GLY A 28 8.67 0.70 16.04
CA GLY A 28 9.64 0.75 17.13
C GLY A 28 10.59 1.97 17.09
N THR A 29 10.53 2.78 16.04
CA THR A 29 11.31 4.01 15.86
C THR A 29 10.58 4.97 14.95
N ARG A 30 10.86 6.28 15.10
CA ARG A 30 10.33 7.30 14.19
C ARG A 30 10.95 7.19 12.78
N PRO A 31 10.13 7.10 11.71
CA PRO A 31 10.64 7.18 10.34
C PRO A 31 11.47 8.44 10.10
N ARG A 32 12.61 8.30 9.42
CA ARG A 32 13.45 9.44 9.04
C ARG A 32 13.47 9.57 7.52
N ARG A 33 13.35 10.81 7.02
CA ARG A 33 13.52 11.17 5.60
C ARG A 33 12.53 10.52 4.62
N VAL A 34 11.35 10.09 5.08
CA VAL A 34 10.34 9.44 4.23
C VAL A 34 9.22 10.39 3.77
N GLY A 35 8.91 11.43 4.56
CA GLY A 35 7.84 12.39 4.26
C GLY A 35 6.45 11.90 4.66
N ALA A 36 5.51 12.83 4.84
CA ALA A 36 4.18 12.54 5.39
C ALA A 36 3.37 11.55 4.54
N TRP A 37 3.43 11.66 3.21
CA TRP A 37 2.73 10.75 2.29
C TRP A 37 3.20 9.29 2.45
N ALA A 38 4.50 9.09 2.65
CA ALA A 38 5.08 7.78 2.89
C ALA A 38 4.78 7.23 4.29
N GLU A 39 4.78 8.10 5.30
CA GLU A 39 4.34 7.74 6.65
C GLU A 39 2.88 7.26 6.63
N LEU A 40 2.00 7.96 5.92
CA LEU A 40 0.58 7.60 5.78
C LEU A 40 0.41 6.25 5.08
N ALA A 41 1.22 5.98 4.05
CA ALA A 41 1.28 4.68 3.38
C ALA A 41 1.67 3.54 4.34
N LEU A 42 2.76 3.73 5.09
CA LEU A 42 3.24 2.76 6.06
C LEU A 42 2.19 2.50 7.14
N TYR A 43 1.55 3.56 7.64
CA TYR A 43 0.49 3.47 8.63
C TYR A 43 -0.65 2.59 8.14
N GLY A 44 -1.24 2.92 6.99
CA GLY A 44 -2.39 2.17 6.48
C GLY A 44 -2.06 0.72 6.11
N ALA A 45 -0.91 0.49 5.47
CA ALA A 45 -0.48 -0.85 5.09
C ALA A 45 -0.22 -1.74 6.32
N LEU A 46 0.47 -1.22 7.33
CA LEU A 46 0.77 -2.00 8.54
C LEU A 46 -0.49 -2.32 9.33
N ARG A 47 -1.45 -1.39 9.42
CA ARG A 47 -2.75 -1.66 10.05
C ARG A 47 -3.54 -2.74 9.29
N CYS A 48 -3.55 -2.68 7.96
CA CYS A 48 -4.19 -3.69 7.13
C CYS A 48 -3.56 -5.08 7.29
N MET A 49 -2.23 -5.14 7.35
CA MET A 49 -1.49 -6.39 7.54
C MET A 49 -1.71 -6.96 8.95
N ALA A 50 -1.73 -6.10 9.97
CA ALA A 50 -2.05 -6.49 11.34
C ALA A 50 -3.47 -7.08 11.47
N GLU A 51 -4.46 -6.48 10.80
CA GLU A 51 -5.82 -7.01 10.76
C GLU A 51 -5.91 -8.37 10.05
N ALA A 52 -5.10 -8.57 9.00
CA ALA A 52 -4.95 -9.87 8.34
C ALA A 52 -4.17 -10.90 9.17
N GLY A 53 -3.61 -10.51 10.32
CA GLY A 53 -2.75 -11.36 11.15
C GLY A 53 -1.39 -11.67 10.52
N GLU A 54 -0.94 -10.87 9.55
CA GLU A 54 0.31 -11.07 8.81
C GLU A 54 1.33 -9.97 9.19
N ALA A 55 2.55 -10.35 9.56
CA ALA A 55 3.63 -9.39 9.81
C ALA A 55 4.50 -9.12 8.56
N THR A 56 4.40 -9.98 7.55
CA THR A 56 5.20 -9.95 6.33
C THR A 56 4.32 -10.27 5.13
N LEU A 57 4.66 -9.73 3.95
CA LEU A 57 3.96 -10.07 2.71
C LEU A 57 4.65 -11.26 2.02
N PRO A 58 3.92 -12.31 1.56
CA PRO A 58 4.53 -13.43 0.84
C PRO A 58 5.20 -13.00 -0.48
N ALA A 59 6.35 -13.58 -0.83
CA ALA A 59 7.13 -13.19 -2.01
C ALA A 59 6.41 -13.39 -3.37
N GLY A 60 5.40 -14.27 -3.42
CA GLY A 60 4.55 -14.47 -4.59
C GLY A 60 3.42 -13.46 -4.74
N ASP A 61 3.23 -12.58 -3.74
CA ASP A 61 2.14 -11.63 -3.71
C ASP A 61 2.53 -10.28 -4.30
N LEU A 62 1.57 -9.60 -4.90
CA LEU A 62 1.77 -8.28 -5.50
C LEU A 62 1.68 -7.16 -4.44
N LEU A 63 2.38 -6.06 -4.68
CA LEU A 63 2.20 -4.79 -3.96
C LEU A 63 1.76 -3.69 -4.91
N LEU A 64 0.47 -3.33 -4.90
CA LEU A 64 -0.07 -2.34 -5.83
C LEU A 64 -0.58 -1.12 -5.07
N LEU A 65 -0.20 0.08 -5.50
CA LEU A 65 -0.59 1.32 -4.85
C LEU A 65 -1.20 2.27 -5.86
N GLY A 66 -2.34 2.87 -5.54
CA GLY A 66 -2.96 3.93 -6.34
C GLY A 66 -2.96 5.27 -5.61
N SER A 67 -3.09 6.34 -6.37
CA SER A 67 -3.44 7.65 -5.83
C SER A 67 -4.07 8.49 -6.92
N ARG A 68 -5.04 9.35 -6.56
CA ARG A 68 -5.62 10.28 -7.52
C ARG A 68 -4.66 11.43 -7.85
N HIS A 69 -3.97 11.97 -6.85
CA HIS A 69 -3.09 13.14 -7.01
C HIS A 69 -1.60 12.83 -6.79
N GLY A 70 -1.26 11.62 -6.36
CA GLY A 70 0.12 11.23 -6.05
C GLY A 70 0.65 11.98 -4.84
N THR A 71 1.95 12.28 -4.85
CA THR A 71 2.64 13.04 -3.80
C THR A 71 2.43 14.55 -3.99
N HIS A 72 1.17 15.00 -3.95
CA HIS A 72 0.82 16.37 -4.35
C HIS A 72 1.51 17.41 -3.47
N ALA A 73 1.46 17.28 -2.14
CA ALA A 73 2.08 18.25 -1.23
C ALA A 73 3.61 18.33 -1.41
N ALA A 74 4.29 17.19 -1.54
CA ALA A 74 5.73 17.15 -1.78
C ALA A 74 6.10 17.76 -3.14
N THR A 75 5.29 17.51 -4.17
CA THR A 75 5.49 18.10 -5.51
C THR A 75 5.33 19.62 -5.47
N ALA A 76 4.34 20.14 -4.76
CA ALA A 76 4.17 21.58 -4.58
C ALA A 76 5.37 22.23 -3.88
N VAL A 77 5.92 21.59 -2.85
CA VAL A 77 7.15 22.06 -2.17
C VAL A 77 8.34 22.08 -3.12
N ALA A 78 8.57 21.00 -3.89
CA ALA A 78 9.68 20.93 -4.84
C ALA A 78 9.55 21.99 -5.95
N LEU A 79 8.35 22.18 -6.50
CA LEU A 79 8.07 23.22 -7.50
C LEU A 79 8.26 24.63 -6.94
N GLY A 80 7.89 24.85 -5.67
CA GLY A 80 8.12 26.11 -4.97
C GLY A 80 9.60 26.44 -4.80
N GLN A 81 10.48 25.44 -4.65
CA GLN A 81 11.93 25.68 -4.60
C GLN A 81 12.48 26.08 -5.98
N MET A 82 11.91 25.51 -7.05
CA MET A 82 12.31 25.76 -8.45
C MET A 82 12.10 27.20 -8.93
N THR A 83 11.40 28.05 -8.17
CA THR A 83 11.33 29.49 -8.49
C THR A 83 12.66 30.19 -8.27
N ASP A 84 13.46 29.71 -7.30
CA ASP A 84 14.70 30.35 -6.86
C ASP A 84 15.94 29.53 -7.25
N ASP A 85 15.90 28.19 -7.11
CA ASP A 85 17.02 27.27 -7.44
C ASP A 85 16.51 25.82 -7.60
N LEU A 86 17.39 24.86 -7.93
CA LEU A 86 17.05 23.44 -7.97
C LEU A 86 16.50 22.95 -6.62
N PRO A 87 15.52 22.02 -6.62
CA PRO A 87 14.95 21.51 -5.39
C PRO A 87 16.00 20.71 -4.62
N MET A 88 15.94 20.79 -3.29
CA MET A 88 16.80 19.98 -2.43
C MET A 88 16.62 18.50 -2.76
N PRO A 89 17.69 17.68 -2.77
CA PRO A 89 17.59 16.27 -3.17
C PRO A 89 16.50 15.49 -2.43
N LEU A 90 16.34 15.72 -1.13
CA LEU A 90 15.29 15.06 -0.34
C LEU A 90 13.88 15.50 -0.76
N ALA A 91 13.67 16.80 -1.02
CA ALA A 91 12.37 17.32 -1.45
C ALA A 91 11.99 16.73 -2.82
N PHE A 92 12.94 16.66 -3.76
CA PHE A 92 12.74 16.00 -5.04
C PHE A 92 12.44 14.51 -4.89
N LEU A 93 13.19 13.78 -4.07
CA LEU A 93 12.98 12.37 -3.82
C LEU A 93 11.57 12.06 -3.26
N GLN A 94 11.07 12.92 -2.37
CA GLN A 94 9.71 12.80 -1.80
C GLN A 94 8.58 13.01 -2.83
N THR A 95 8.89 13.49 -4.04
CA THR A 95 7.93 13.56 -5.15
C THR A 95 7.74 12.22 -5.88
N GLN A 96 8.51 11.19 -5.53
CA GLN A 96 8.53 9.91 -6.25
C GLN A 96 7.70 8.85 -5.50
N PRO A 97 6.51 8.45 -5.99
CA PRO A 97 5.67 7.46 -5.33
C PRO A 97 6.34 6.09 -5.18
N SER A 98 7.30 5.78 -6.05
CA SER A 98 8.08 4.53 -6.01
C SER A 98 8.90 4.37 -4.73
N GLN A 99 9.23 5.46 -4.04
CA GLN A 99 9.92 5.38 -2.74
C GLN A 99 9.07 4.67 -1.69
N VAL A 100 7.76 4.90 -1.70
CA VAL A 100 6.84 4.23 -0.77
C VAL A 100 6.80 2.73 -1.00
N LEU A 101 6.81 2.30 -2.26
CA LEU A 101 6.85 0.87 -2.60
C LEU A 101 8.11 0.21 -2.04
N ALA A 102 9.27 0.88 -2.14
CA ALA A 102 10.52 0.38 -1.58
C ALA A 102 10.49 0.33 -0.03
N LEU A 103 9.92 1.33 0.62
CA LEU A 103 9.76 1.36 2.08
C LEU A 103 8.85 0.23 2.58
N LEU A 104 7.72 0.01 1.90
CA LEU A 104 6.80 -1.08 2.21
C LEU A 104 7.43 -2.44 1.99
N ALA A 105 8.17 -2.62 0.88
CA ALA A 105 8.90 -3.85 0.61
C ALA A 105 9.90 -4.17 1.74
N ALA A 106 10.71 -3.19 2.12
CA ALA A 106 11.65 -3.34 3.23
C ALA A 106 10.95 -3.63 4.55
N ARG A 107 9.84 -2.94 4.84
CA ARG A 107 9.12 -3.08 6.11
C ARG A 107 8.39 -4.42 6.24
N LEU A 108 7.84 -4.92 5.15
CA LEU A 108 7.08 -6.17 5.09
C LEU A 108 7.96 -7.39 4.79
N ASN A 109 9.29 -7.23 4.79
CA ASN A 109 10.27 -8.25 4.42
C ASN A 109 9.92 -8.94 3.10
N TRP A 110 9.57 -8.13 2.10
CA TRP A 110 8.98 -8.59 0.86
C TRP A 110 9.86 -8.24 -0.34
N GLN A 111 9.86 -9.17 -1.30
CA GLN A 111 10.48 -9.04 -2.61
C GLN A 111 9.48 -9.56 -3.65
N GLY A 112 9.27 -8.82 -4.73
CA GLY A 112 8.30 -9.20 -5.75
C GLY A 112 7.93 -8.05 -6.67
N HIS A 113 6.77 -8.16 -7.31
CA HIS A 113 6.29 -7.14 -8.24
C HIS A 113 5.48 -6.05 -7.54
N ALA A 114 6.00 -4.82 -7.57
CA ALA A 114 5.33 -3.65 -7.04
C ALA A 114 5.01 -2.66 -8.16
N CYS A 115 3.85 -2.00 -8.08
CA CYS A 115 3.44 -1.01 -9.07
C CYS A 115 2.68 0.15 -8.43
N PHE A 116 2.86 1.34 -8.99
CA PHE A 116 2.09 2.53 -8.65
C PHE A 116 1.19 2.93 -9.83
N PHE A 117 -0.09 3.19 -9.56
CA PHE A 117 -1.09 3.63 -10.52
C PHE A 117 -1.49 5.08 -10.25
N ALA A 118 -1.02 5.99 -11.11
CA ALA A 118 -1.37 7.40 -11.05
C ALA A 118 -2.82 7.64 -11.54
N GLY A 119 -3.54 8.53 -10.87
CA GLY A 119 -4.92 8.89 -11.22
C GLY A 119 -5.95 7.80 -10.91
N ALA A 120 -5.59 6.77 -10.15
CA ALA A 120 -6.43 5.60 -9.88
C ALA A 120 -7.09 5.66 -8.50
N ASP A 121 -8.30 5.08 -8.39
CA ASP A 121 -8.93 4.74 -7.12
C ASP A 121 -8.64 3.28 -6.70
N LEU A 122 -9.02 2.91 -5.47
CA LEU A 122 -8.78 1.56 -4.94
C LEU A 122 -9.50 0.47 -5.75
N ALA A 123 -10.67 0.75 -6.33
CA ALA A 123 -11.41 -0.22 -7.14
C ALA A 123 -10.68 -0.51 -8.46
N GLN A 124 -10.11 0.51 -9.08
CA GLN A 124 -9.27 0.38 -10.26
C GLN A 124 -7.99 -0.39 -9.96
N VAL A 125 -7.31 -0.10 -8.84
CA VAL A 125 -6.13 -0.86 -8.39
C VAL A 125 -6.48 -2.33 -8.14
N ARG A 126 -7.64 -2.60 -7.52
CA ARG A 126 -8.14 -3.96 -7.32
C ARG A 126 -8.36 -4.68 -8.64
N ALA A 127 -8.99 -4.03 -9.62
CA ALA A 127 -9.20 -4.63 -10.94
C ALA A 127 -7.86 -5.00 -11.60
N GLN A 128 -6.81 -4.18 -11.45
CA GLN A 128 -5.46 -4.53 -11.92
C GLN A 128 -4.88 -5.72 -11.15
N ALA A 129 -5.06 -5.79 -9.83
CA ALA A 129 -4.62 -6.94 -9.03
C ALA A 129 -5.23 -8.25 -9.54
N GLU A 130 -6.54 -8.28 -9.78
CA GLU A 130 -7.26 -9.47 -10.26
C GLU A 130 -6.75 -9.96 -11.63
N LEU A 131 -6.18 -9.08 -12.45
CA LEU A 131 -5.55 -9.42 -13.72
C LEU A 131 -4.11 -9.93 -13.56
N LEU A 132 -3.36 -9.42 -12.58
CA LEU A 132 -1.92 -9.65 -12.44
C LEU A 132 -1.54 -10.78 -11.46
N VAL A 133 -2.39 -11.09 -10.47
CA VAL A 133 -2.02 -11.86 -9.27
C VAL A 133 -1.59 -13.31 -9.53
N GLY A 134 -1.95 -13.89 -10.68
CA GLY A 134 -1.69 -15.30 -10.99
C GLY A 134 -2.28 -16.24 -9.93
N GLN A 135 -1.41 -16.96 -9.21
CA GLN A 135 -1.76 -17.89 -8.12
C GLN A 135 -1.51 -17.31 -6.72
N GLY A 136 -0.91 -16.12 -6.62
CA GLY A 136 -0.60 -15.46 -5.35
C GLY A 136 -1.76 -14.63 -4.81
N GLY A 137 -1.47 -13.84 -3.78
CA GLY A 137 -2.32 -12.76 -3.27
C GLY A 137 -1.81 -11.38 -3.66
N ALA A 138 -2.42 -10.34 -3.10
CA ALA A 138 -1.95 -8.97 -3.24
C ALA A 138 -2.12 -8.19 -1.93
N LEU A 139 -1.26 -7.21 -1.71
CA LEU A 139 -1.54 -6.06 -0.86
C LEU A 139 -1.80 -4.89 -1.79
N ILE A 140 -3.02 -4.36 -1.76
CA ILE A 140 -3.39 -3.20 -2.56
C ILE A 140 -3.69 -2.02 -1.66
N GLY A 141 -3.29 -0.82 -2.09
CA GLY A 141 -3.47 0.41 -1.34
C GLY A 141 -3.93 1.56 -2.22
N TRP A 142 -4.50 2.56 -1.57
CA TRP A 142 -4.81 3.86 -2.13
C TRP A 142 -4.47 4.96 -1.11
N LEU A 143 -3.90 6.06 -1.59
CA LEU A 143 -3.46 7.19 -0.78
C LEU A 143 -3.83 8.51 -1.43
N ASP A 144 -4.14 9.51 -0.61
CA ASP A 144 -4.22 10.91 -1.06
C ASP A 144 -3.92 11.87 0.08
N ASP A 145 -3.42 13.05 -0.27
CA ASP A 145 -3.12 14.14 0.65
C ASP A 145 -3.77 15.48 0.23
N VAL A 146 -4.53 15.49 -0.86
CA VAL A 146 -5.27 16.67 -1.31
C VAL A 146 -6.60 16.80 -0.55
N GLY A 147 -6.75 17.92 0.16
CA GLY A 147 -7.93 18.23 0.97
C GLY A 147 -7.86 17.57 2.36
N THR A 148 -7.88 16.25 2.40
CA THR A 148 -7.80 15.46 3.65
C THR A 148 -6.85 14.28 3.45
N GLU A 149 -5.91 14.08 4.38
CA GLU A 149 -5.07 12.88 4.42
C GLU A 149 -5.97 11.63 4.41
N ALA A 150 -5.75 10.73 3.47
CA ALA A 150 -6.60 9.56 3.28
C ALA A 150 -5.76 8.32 2.93
N THR A 151 -6.07 7.20 3.57
CA THR A 151 -5.44 5.92 3.25
C THR A 151 -6.42 4.76 3.33
N GLU A 152 -6.40 3.90 2.31
CA GLU A 152 -7.25 2.73 2.20
C GLU A 152 -6.43 1.54 1.70
N TRP A 153 -6.57 0.37 2.33
CA TRP A 153 -5.78 -0.81 2.04
C TRP A 153 -6.62 -2.07 2.10
N LEU A 154 -6.32 -3.02 1.22
CA LEU A 154 -6.88 -4.36 1.23
C LEU A 154 -5.77 -5.40 1.08
N ARG A 155 -5.79 -6.38 1.98
CA ARG A 155 -5.00 -7.60 1.86
C ARG A 155 -5.86 -8.66 1.18
N LEU A 156 -5.47 -9.08 -0.03
CA LEU A 156 -6.22 -10.01 -0.87
C LEU A 156 -5.52 -11.37 -0.96
N ARG A 157 -6.24 -12.46 -0.74
CA ARG A 157 -5.71 -13.83 -0.82
C ARG A 157 -6.46 -14.67 -1.87
N PRO A 158 -5.79 -15.61 -2.54
CA PRO A 158 -6.44 -16.52 -3.47
C PRO A 158 -7.39 -17.45 -2.72
N VAL A 159 -8.59 -17.65 -3.26
CA VAL A 159 -9.48 -18.71 -2.81
C VAL A 159 -8.97 -20.02 -3.37
N LEU A 160 -8.41 -20.88 -2.52
CA LEU A 160 -8.10 -22.24 -2.93
C LEU A 160 -9.41 -22.92 -3.36
N PRO A 161 -9.46 -23.59 -4.52
CA PRO A 161 -10.62 -24.38 -4.88
C PRO A 161 -10.82 -25.43 -3.79
N THR A 162 -11.98 -25.36 -3.12
CA THR A 162 -12.41 -26.43 -2.22
C THR A 162 -12.44 -27.69 -3.07
N HIS A 163 -11.57 -28.67 -2.79
CA HIS A 163 -11.71 -29.99 -3.37
C HIS A 163 -13.08 -30.51 -2.91
N LEU A 164 -14.09 -30.44 -3.78
CA LEU A 164 -15.33 -31.20 -3.61
C LEU A 164 -14.89 -32.65 -3.42
N GLY A 165 -15.08 -33.15 -2.18
CA GLY A 165 -14.79 -34.53 -1.83
C GLY A 165 -15.41 -35.44 -2.87
N LYS A 166 -14.63 -36.42 -3.35
CA LYS A 166 -15.09 -37.45 -4.28
C LYS A 166 -16.41 -38.05 -3.73
N PRO A 167 -17.43 -38.28 -4.58
CA PRO A 167 -18.58 -39.05 -4.15
C PRO A 167 -18.10 -40.42 -3.69
N ASP A 168 -18.54 -40.81 -2.50
CA ASP A 168 -18.26 -42.09 -1.88
C ASP A 168 -18.87 -43.19 -2.77
N ILE A 169 -18.05 -43.81 -3.62
CA ILE A 169 -18.48 -44.97 -4.40
C ILE A 169 -18.37 -46.15 -3.46
N GLY A 170 -19.46 -46.40 -2.73
CA GLY A 170 -19.62 -47.53 -1.83
C GLY A 170 -19.24 -48.85 -2.51
N ARG A 171 -18.56 -49.71 -1.75
CA ARG A 171 -18.41 -51.13 -2.01
C ARG A 171 -18.92 -51.90 -0.80
#